data_AF-A0A7R9QCX3-F1
#
_entry.id   AF-A0A7R9QCX3-F1
#
_cell.length_a   1.000
_cell.length_b   1.000
_cell.length_c   1.000
_cell.angle_alpha   90.00
_cell.angle_beta   90.00
_cell.angle_gamma   90.00
#
_symmetry.space_group_name_H-M   'P 1'
#
loop_
_entity.id
_entity.type
_entity.pdbx_description
1 polymer ?
#
loop_
_entity_poly.entity_id
_entity_poly.type
_entity_poly.pdbx_seq_one_letter_code
_entity_poly.pdbx_strand_id
1 'polypeptide(L)'
;MVWGLAGSILRAVLGGQIKFFEHLAIDLIYVIILSYIYHILIESPLANIITLIFKPTAQTIIPVIKNLSVQLITISILTLQRQLSHNNNANRSQWAGSYDYIVVGSGSAGAVIASRLTENPGVTVLLLEAGGPQNTVSDMPGLTPALVGTEVDWQYTTVPQTRIGQAYTGR
;
A
#
# COMPACT_ATOMS: atom_id res chain seq x y z
N MET A 1 20.69 7.13 25.79
CA MET A 1 19.65 7.95 26.46
C MET A 1 18.69 8.63 25.47
N VAL A 2 19.19 9.19 24.35
CA VAL A 2 18.35 9.88 23.33
C VAL A 2 17.39 8.94 22.56
N TRP A 3 17.77 7.68 22.34
CA TRP A 3 16.96 6.68 21.63
C TRP A 3 15.71 6.19 22.39
N GLY A 4 15.72 6.25 23.73
CA GLY A 4 14.58 5.82 24.53
C GLY A 4 13.41 6.81 24.51
N LEU A 5 13.71 8.10 24.38
CA LEU A 5 12.69 9.16 24.47
C LEU A 5 11.88 9.28 23.17
N ALA A 6 12.55 9.20 22.00
CA ALA A 6 11.89 9.26 20.70
C ALA A 6 10.96 8.04 20.45
N GLY A 7 11.39 6.84 20.83
CA GLY A 7 10.57 5.64 20.74
C GLY A 7 9.38 5.63 21.71
N SER A 8 9.50 6.33 22.85
CA SER A 8 8.41 6.44 23.83
C SER A 8 7.34 7.45 23.41
N ILE A 9 7.74 8.55 22.77
CA ILE A 9 6.80 9.57 22.25
C ILE A 9 5.98 9.01 21.09
N LEU A 10 6.60 8.26 20.17
CA LEU A 10 5.89 7.66 19.03
C LEU A 10 4.87 6.60 19.48
N ARG A 11 5.21 5.82 20.52
CA ARG A 11 4.34 4.80 21.11
C ARG A 11 3.16 5.40 21.88
N ALA A 12 3.31 6.59 22.44
CA ALA A 12 2.25 7.34 23.12
C ALA A 12 1.27 8.03 22.14
N VAL A 13 1.72 8.39 20.94
CA VAL A 13 0.91 9.11 19.93
C VAL A 13 0.04 8.17 19.09
N LEU A 14 0.41 6.90 18.93
CA LEU A 14 -0.22 5.99 17.94
C LEU A 14 -1.02 4.82 18.52
N GLY A 15 -1.40 4.85 19.80
CA GLY A 15 -2.52 4.06 20.29
C GLY A 15 -2.42 2.53 20.12
N GLY A 16 -1.23 1.94 20.29
CA GLY A 16 -1.07 0.54 20.68
C GLY A 16 -1.54 -0.59 19.74
N GLN A 17 -1.88 -0.33 18.47
CA GLN A 17 -2.46 -1.34 17.58
C GLN A 17 -1.79 -1.44 16.20
N ILE A 18 -0.47 -1.73 16.11
CA ILE A 18 0.15 -2.10 14.82
C ILE A 18 1.30 -3.09 15.07
N LYS A 19 1.13 -4.38 14.76
CA LYS A 19 2.20 -5.40 14.93
C LYS A 19 2.76 -5.98 13.64
N PHE A 20 2.31 -5.54 12.46
CA PHE A 20 2.75 -6.18 11.20
C PHE A 20 3.09 -5.22 10.05
N PHE A 21 2.62 -3.97 10.12
CA PHE A 21 2.99 -2.92 9.14
C PHE A 21 4.20 -2.07 9.57
N GLU A 22 4.78 -2.32 10.75
CA GLU A 22 5.83 -1.46 11.32
C GLU A 22 7.15 -1.55 10.52
N HIS A 23 7.67 -2.70 10.13
CA HIS A 23 9.06 -2.71 9.63
C HIS A 23 9.27 -2.08 8.23
N LEU A 24 8.37 -2.32 7.27
CA LEU A 24 8.64 -1.93 5.87
C LEU A 24 8.29 -0.46 5.57
N ALA A 25 7.19 0.04 6.13
CA ALA A 25 6.80 1.43 6.00
C ALA A 25 7.72 2.34 6.80
N ILE A 26 8.18 1.89 7.98
CA ILE A 26 9.19 2.63 8.76
C ILE A 26 10.48 2.74 7.95
N ASP A 27 11.00 1.69 7.31
CA ASP A 27 12.27 1.79 6.57
C ASP A 27 12.22 2.79 5.40
N LEU A 28 11.17 2.79 4.59
CA LEU A 28 11.03 3.73 3.48
C LEU A 28 10.82 5.17 3.97
N ILE A 29 9.98 5.35 5.00
CA ILE A 29 9.76 6.65 5.65
C ILE A 29 11.05 7.13 6.32
N TYR A 30 11.84 6.24 6.92
CA TYR A 30 13.13 6.57 7.55
C TYR A 30 14.14 7.02 6.51
N VAL A 31 14.20 6.36 5.35
CA VAL A 31 15.09 6.77 4.23
C VAL A 31 14.65 8.11 3.64
N ILE A 32 13.35 8.35 3.46
CA ILE A 32 12.83 9.63 2.96
C ILE A 32 13.05 10.75 3.98
N ILE A 33 12.78 10.50 5.26
CA ILE A 33 13.02 11.45 6.36
C ILE A 33 14.52 11.73 6.50
N LEU A 34 15.39 10.72 6.47
CA LEU A 34 16.85 10.92 6.50
C LEU A 34 17.34 11.69 5.27
N SER A 35 16.79 11.43 4.08
CA SER A 35 17.12 12.17 2.87
C SER A 35 16.65 13.63 2.94
N TYR A 36 15.45 13.88 3.49
CA TYR A 36 14.90 15.22 3.64
C TYR A 36 15.63 16.01 4.73
N ILE A 37 15.93 15.37 5.87
CA ILE A 37 16.77 15.93 6.93
C ILE A 37 18.17 16.23 6.38
N TYR A 38 18.78 15.32 5.61
CA TYR A 38 20.07 15.57 4.97
C TYR A 38 20.03 16.78 4.03
N HIS A 39 18.95 16.95 3.26
CA HIS A 39 18.77 18.10 2.37
C HIS A 39 18.61 19.42 3.15
N ILE A 40 17.86 19.42 4.26
CA ILE A 40 17.71 20.58 5.16
C ILE A 40 19.04 20.94 5.83
N LEU A 41 19.78 19.93 6.28
CA LEU A 41 21.03 20.15 7.02
C LEU A 41 22.17 20.68 6.13
N ILE A 42 22.14 20.41 4.82
CA ILE A 42 23.09 20.97 3.83
C ILE A 42 22.86 22.47 3.59
N GLU A 43 21.66 23.00 3.82
CA GLU A 43 21.39 24.44 3.71
C GLU A 43 21.65 25.20 5.02
N SER A 44 22.05 24.50 6.09
CA SER A 44 22.34 25.11 7.38
C SER A 44 23.75 25.73 7.43
N PRO A 45 24.01 26.73 8.29
CA PRO A 45 25.36 27.26 8.51
C PRO A 45 26.34 26.22 9.10
N LEU A 46 25.85 25.07 9.55
CA LEU A 46 26.65 23.92 10.01
C LEU A 46 26.88 22.87 8.92
N ALA A 47 26.45 23.12 7.68
CA ALA A 47 26.55 22.20 6.56
C ALA A 47 27.96 21.63 6.40
N ASN A 48 29.01 22.44 6.56
CA ASN A 48 30.38 21.97 6.43
C ASN A 48 30.76 20.86 7.45
N ILE A 49 30.24 20.92 8.68
CA ILE A 49 30.50 19.92 9.72
C ILE A 49 29.65 18.67 9.51
N ILE A 50 28.37 18.85 9.19
CA ILE A 50 27.43 17.75 8.96
C ILE A 50 27.82 16.96 7.72
N THR A 51 28.19 17.66 6.65
CA THR A 51 28.71 17.05 5.42
C THR A 51 30.01 16.31 5.71
N LEU A 52 30.89 16.76 6.62
CA LEU A 52 32.13 16.05 6.96
C LEU A 52 31.89 14.76 7.77
N ILE A 53 30.94 14.79 8.72
CA ILE A 53 30.60 13.66 9.59
C ILE A 53 29.85 12.56 8.82
N PHE A 54 28.94 12.94 7.92
CA PHE A 54 28.11 11.99 7.18
C PHE A 54 28.59 11.73 5.74
N LYS A 55 29.58 12.48 5.21
CA LYS A 55 30.18 12.27 3.87
C LYS A 55 30.54 10.81 3.61
N PRO A 56 31.31 10.13 4.48
CA PRO A 56 31.77 8.77 4.20
C PRO A 56 30.60 7.81 3.96
N THR A 57 29.55 7.97 4.76
CA THR A 57 28.32 7.16 4.72
C THR A 57 27.43 7.55 3.53
N ALA A 58 27.29 8.85 3.24
CA ALA A 58 26.53 9.34 2.09
C ALA A 58 27.20 8.97 0.75
N GLN A 59 28.53 9.05 0.64
CA GLN A 59 29.28 8.65 -0.55
C GLN A 59 29.21 7.15 -0.83
N THR A 60 29.05 6.32 0.20
CA THR A 60 28.89 4.87 0.03
C THR A 60 27.45 4.48 -0.28
N ILE A 61 26.45 5.18 0.27
CA ILE A 61 25.03 4.85 0.09
C ILE A 61 24.45 5.41 -1.23
N ILE A 62 24.80 6.63 -1.63
CA ILE A 62 24.25 7.27 -2.84
C ILE A 62 24.45 6.43 -4.13
N PRO A 63 25.63 5.89 -4.44
CA PRO A 63 25.79 5.06 -5.64
C PRO A 63 25.03 3.72 -5.55
N VAL A 64 24.81 3.18 -4.34
CA VAL A 64 24.01 1.98 -4.13
C VAL A 64 22.52 2.25 -4.38
N ILE A 65 21.97 3.36 -3.89
CA ILE A 65 20.56 3.73 -4.10
C ILE A 65 20.30 4.17 -5.55
N LYS A 66 21.29 4.78 -6.21
CA LYS A 66 21.21 5.13 -7.64
C LYS A 66 21.45 3.95 -8.59
N ASN A 67 21.87 2.80 -8.07
CA ASN A 67 22.08 1.62 -8.88
C ASN A 67 20.73 1.04 -9.31
N LEU A 68 20.48 1.03 -10.63
CA LEU A 68 19.23 0.55 -11.20
C LEU A 68 18.92 -0.90 -10.78
N SER A 69 19.93 -1.77 -10.68
CA SER A 69 19.74 -3.15 -10.23
C SER A 69 19.22 -3.22 -8.80
N VAL A 70 19.73 -2.37 -7.90
CA VAL A 70 19.25 -2.31 -6.50
C VAL A 70 17.81 -1.81 -6.44
N GLN A 71 17.46 -0.80 -7.25
CA GLN A 71 16.09 -0.29 -7.33
C GLN A 71 15.11 -1.34 -7.85
N LEU A 72 15.48 -2.03 -8.93
CA LEU A 72 14.65 -3.09 -9.54
C LEU A 72 14.47 -4.27 -8.59
N ILE A 73 15.52 -4.71 -7.89
CA ILE A 73 15.43 -5.76 -6.87
C ILE A 73 14.51 -5.31 -5.73
N THR A 74 14.64 -4.07 -5.28
CA THR A 74 13.80 -3.52 -4.20
C THR A 74 12.33 -3.53 -4.60
N ILE A 75 11.99 -3.01 -5.78
CA ILE A 75 10.61 -3.02 -6.30
C ILE A 75 10.09 -4.46 -6.46
N SER A 76 10.92 -5.38 -6.93
CA SER A 76 10.55 -6.78 -7.10
C SER A 76 10.23 -7.45 -5.76
N ILE A 77 11.04 -7.20 -4.72
CA ILE A 77 10.80 -7.75 -3.38
C ILE A 77 9.53 -7.15 -2.78
N LEU A 78 9.34 -5.82 -2.88
CA LEU A 78 8.15 -5.16 -2.33
C LEU A 78 6.86 -5.65 -3.00
N THR A 79 6.87 -5.81 -4.33
CA THR A 79 5.72 -6.31 -5.08
C THR A 79 5.43 -7.79 -4.75
N LEU A 80 6.46 -8.62 -4.62
CA LEU A 80 6.32 -10.02 -4.21
C LEU A 80 5.77 -10.15 -2.77
N GLN A 81 6.31 -9.38 -1.82
CA GLN A 81 5.84 -9.38 -0.44
C GLN A 81 4.37 -8.96 -0.35
N ARG A 82 3.97 -7.93 -1.11
CA ARG A 82 2.57 -7.50 -1.22
C ARG A 82 1.69 -8.65 -1.73
N GLN A 83 2.10 -9.33 -2.80
CA GLN A 83 1.36 -10.48 -3.36
C GLN A 83 1.20 -11.62 -2.37
N LEU A 84 2.26 -11.99 -1.65
CA LEU A 84 2.20 -13.05 -0.64
C LEU A 84 1.25 -12.71 0.50
N SER A 85 1.26 -11.46 0.98
CA SER A 85 0.35 -11.00 2.04
C SER A 85 -1.12 -11.06 1.61
N HIS A 86 -1.44 -10.57 0.40
CA HIS A 86 -2.80 -10.68 -0.13
C HIS A 86 -3.26 -12.12 -0.30
N ASN A 87 -2.41 -13.00 -0.82
CA ASN A 87 -2.74 -14.42 -1.00
C ASN A 87 -3.01 -15.10 0.34
N ASN A 88 -2.25 -14.79 1.39
CA ASN A 88 -2.48 -15.35 2.73
C ASN A 88 -3.81 -14.88 3.33
N ASN A 89 -4.18 -13.61 3.13
CA ASN A 89 -5.45 -13.07 3.64
C ASN A 89 -6.66 -13.64 2.89
N ALA A 90 -6.54 -13.87 1.58
CA ALA A 90 -7.59 -14.49 0.77
C ALA A 90 -7.77 -15.99 1.08
N ASN A 91 -6.68 -16.70 1.36
CA ASN A 91 -6.69 -18.14 1.62
C ASN A 91 -6.93 -18.51 3.10
N ARG A 92 -7.68 -17.69 3.83
CA ARG A 92 -8.00 -17.97 5.24
C ARG A 92 -8.81 -19.27 5.34
N SER A 93 -8.25 -20.27 6.01
CA SER A 93 -8.91 -21.57 6.23
C SER A 93 -9.76 -21.63 7.51
N GLN A 94 -9.46 -20.77 8.50
CA GLN A 94 -10.19 -20.73 9.76
C GLN A 94 -11.20 -19.58 9.78
N TRP A 95 -12.46 -19.92 9.57
CA TRP A 95 -13.60 -19.00 9.62
C TRP A 95 -14.20 -18.98 11.03
N ALA A 96 -14.69 -17.83 11.48
CA ALA A 96 -15.48 -17.77 12.70
C ALA A 96 -16.86 -18.39 12.44
N GLY A 97 -17.48 -18.99 13.47
CA GLY A 97 -18.84 -19.53 13.36
C GLY A 97 -19.92 -18.47 13.20
N SER A 98 -19.62 -17.21 13.53
CA SER A 98 -20.51 -16.06 13.43
C SER A 98 -19.72 -14.75 13.30
N TYR A 99 -20.37 -13.73 12.72
CA TYR A 99 -19.88 -12.36 12.60
C TYR A 99 -21.01 -11.39 12.97
N ASP A 100 -20.67 -10.24 13.54
CA ASP A 100 -21.65 -9.20 13.87
C ASP A 100 -22.17 -8.51 12.61
N TYR A 101 -21.31 -8.37 11.60
CA TYR A 101 -21.66 -7.80 10.30
C TYR A 101 -21.08 -8.62 9.16
N ILE A 102 -21.85 -8.76 8.07
CA ILE A 102 -21.38 -9.30 6.80
C ILE A 102 -21.58 -8.23 5.72
N VAL A 103 -20.49 -7.77 5.14
CA VAL A 103 -20.48 -6.81 4.03
C VAL A 103 -20.24 -7.61 2.74
N VAL A 104 -21.17 -7.50 1.78
CA VAL A 104 -21.08 -8.18 0.48
C VAL A 104 -20.70 -7.15 -0.58
N GLY A 105 -19.53 -7.34 -1.18
CA GLY A 105 -18.87 -6.45 -2.12
C GLY A 105 -17.91 -5.48 -1.44
N SER A 106 -16.62 -5.58 -1.74
CA SER A 106 -15.53 -4.64 -1.40
C SER A 106 -15.35 -3.55 -2.48
N GLY A 107 -16.44 -3.13 -3.12
CA GLY A 107 -16.44 -1.93 -3.96
C GLY A 107 -16.27 -0.63 -3.15
N SER A 108 -16.44 0.52 -3.81
CA SER A 108 -16.20 1.84 -3.20
C SER A 108 -16.93 2.05 -1.87
N ALA A 109 -18.19 1.63 -1.77
CA ALA A 109 -18.97 1.78 -0.54
C ALA A 109 -18.64 0.69 0.50
N GLY A 110 -18.55 -0.57 0.07
CA GLY A 110 -18.35 -1.70 0.99
C GLY A 110 -17.00 -1.66 1.70
N ALA A 111 -15.93 -1.25 1.01
CA ALA A 111 -14.61 -1.06 1.62
C ALA A 111 -14.64 0.01 2.72
N VAL A 112 -15.35 1.13 2.49
CA VAL A 112 -15.50 2.21 3.47
C VAL A 112 -16.32 1.73 4.67
N ILE A 113 -17.45 1.06 4.43
CA ILE A 113 -18.32 0.55 5.50
C ILE A 113 -17.59 -0.48 6.35
N ALA A 114 -16.94 -1.46 5.73
CA ALA A 114 -16.17 -2.48 6.45
C ALA A 114 -15.08 -1.84 7.33
N SER A 115 -14.33 -0.88 6.77
CA SER A 115 -13.31 -0.13 7.50
C SER A 115 -13.88 0.58 8.74
N ARG A 116 -15.00 1.32 8.59
CA ARG A 116 -15.64 2.03 9.70
C ARG A 116 -16.20 1.10 10.77
N LEU A 117 -16.81 -0.02 10.38
CA LEU A 117 -17.32 -1.00 11.35
C LEU A 117 -16.17 -1.58 12.18
N THR A 118 -15.02 -1.87 11.56
CA THR A 118 -13.85 -2.44 12.25
C THR A 118 -13.10 -1.45 13.15
N GLU A 119 -13.42 -0.15 13.12
CA GLU A 119 -12.87 0.81 14.09
C GLU A 119 -13.30 0.48 15.54
N ASN A 120 -14.45 -0.17 15.71
CA ASN A 120 -14.86 -0.71 17.00
C ASN A 120 -14.24 -2.12 17.21
N PRO A 121 -13.31 -2.31 18.17
CA PRO A 121 -12.68 -3.60 18.40
C PRO A 121 -13.64 -4.64 19.01
N GLY A 122 -14.83 -4.23 19.45
CA GLY A 122 -15.86 -5.10 20.02
C GLY A 122 -16.76 -5.79 18.98
N VAL A 123 -16.56 -5.54 17.68
CA VAL A 123 -17.34 -6.17 16.62
C VAL A 123 -16.45 -6.93 15.64
N THR A 124 -17.05 -7.96 15.04
CA THR A 124 -16.44 -8.81 14.04
C THR A 124 -17.14 -8.59 12.70
N VAL A 125 -16.35 -8.32 11.67
CA VAL A 125 -16.85 -8.02 10.32
C VAL A 125 -16.29 -9.02 9.34
N LEU A 126 -17.17 -9.64 8.55
CA LEU A 126 -16.79 -10.41 7.38
C LEU A 126 -17.05 -9.60 6.11
N LEU A 127 -16.01 -9.41 5.29
CA LEU A 127 -16.12 -8.79 3.97
C LEU A 127 -15.98 -9.86 2.90
N LEU A 128 -17.00 -9.98 2.05
CA LEU A 128 -17.04 -10.91 0.92
C LEU A 128 -16.86 -10.11 -0.36
N GLU A 129 -15.88 -10.46 -1.18
CA GLU A 129 -15.65 -9.85 -2.49
C GLU A 129 -15.60 -10.96 -3.55
N ALA A 130 -16.29 -10.76 -4.67
CA ALA A 130 -16.34 -11.75 -5.75
C ALA A 130 -15.10 -11.65 -6.65
N GLY A 131 -14.53 -10.46 -6.79
CA GLY A 131 -13.29 -10.22 -7.51
C GLY A 131 -12.05 -10.77 -6.80
N GLY A 132 -10.96 -10.82 -7.56
CA GLY A 132 -9.64 -11.15 -7.04
C GLY A 132 -8.95 -9.98 -6.33
N PRO A 133 -7.72 -10.21 -5.83
CA PRO A 133 -6.89 -9.14 -5.31
C PRO A 133 -6.61 -8.09 -6.40
N GLN A 134 -6.41 -6.85 -5.97
CA GLN A 134 -6.10 -5.74 -6.87
C GLN A 134 -4.85 -6.02 -7.72
N ASN A 135 -4.98 -5.88 -9.04
CA ASN A 135 -3.86 -6.03 -9.98
C ASN A 135 -3.02 -4.75 -10.09
N THR A 136 -1.75 -4.88 -10.46
CA THR A 136 -0.84 -3.72 -10.60
C THR A 136 -1.28 -2.75 -11.69
N VAL A 137 -2.01 -3.22 -12.70
CA VAL A 137 -2.50 -2.38 -13.82
C VAL A 137 -3.53 -1.36 -13.31
N SER A 138 -4.37 -1.73 -12.34
CA SER A 138 -5.36 -0.85 -11.74
C SER A 138 -4.76 0.29 -10.89
N ASP A 139 -3.50 0.14 -10.44
CA ASP A 139 -2.78 1.20 -9.73
C ASP A 139 -2.29 2.31 -10.69
N MET A 140 -2.38 2.10 -12.02
CA MET A 140 -1.85 2.99 -13.05
C MET A 140 -3.00 3.64 -13.84
N PRO A 141 -3.40 4.90 -13.54
CA PRO A 141 -4.56 5.52 -14.18
C PRO A 141 -4.50 5.54 -15.72
N GLY A 142 -3.30 5.70 -16.29
CA GLY A 142 -3.09 5.71 -17.74
C GLY A 142 -3.33 4.37 -18.44
N LEU A 143 -3.41 3.25 -17.69
CA LEU A 143 -3.65 1.91 -18.22
C LEU A 143 -5.10 1.44 -18.04
N THR A 144 -5.99 2.28 -17.52
CA THR A 144 -7.41 1.94 -17.31
C THR A 144 -8.08 1.29 -18.55
N PRO A 145 -7.84 1.76 -19.80
CA PRO A 145 -8.45 1.13 -20.98
C PRO A 145 -8.07 -0.34 -21.19
N ALA A 146 -6.91 -0.77 -20.67
CA ALA A 146 -6.43 -2.14 -20.79
C ALA A 146 -7.17 -3.13 -19.86
N LEU A 147 -7.98 -2.63 -18.92
CA LEU A 147 -8.74 -3.46 -17.98
C LEU A 147 -10.10 -3.90 -18.53
N VAL A 148 -10.62 -3.22 -19.57
CA VAL A 148 -11.92 -3.54 -20.15
C VAL A 148 -11.89 -4.92 -20.81
N GLY A 149 -12.85 -5.78 -20.48
CA GLY A 149 -12.92 -7.15 -21.01
C GLY A 149 -11.91 -8.14 -20.38
N THR A 150 -11.27 -7.77 -19.28
CA THR A 150 -10.39 -8.67 -18.50
C THR A 150 -11.14 -9.30 -17.32
N GLU A 151 -10.44 -10.08 -16.49
CA GLU A 151 -11.01 -10.71 -15.28
C GLU A 151 -11.48 -9.72 -14.20
N VAL A 152 -11.02 -8.47 -14.23
CA VAL A 152 -11.46 -7.44 -13.27
C VAL A 152 -12.71 -6.68 -13.75
N ASP A 153 -13.12 -6.90 -15.00
CA ASP A 153 -14.35 -6.37 -15.56
C ASP A 153 -15.45 -7.43 -15.40
N TRP A 154 -16.63 -7.01 -14.95
CA TRP A 154 -17.80 -7.89 -14.89
C TRP A 154 -18.30 -8.27 -16.29
N GLN A 155 -17.92 -7.51 -17.32
CA GLN A 155 -18.25 -7.77 -18.72
C GLN A 155 -19.77 -7.87 -18.97
N TYR A 156 -20.56 -7.16 -18.18
CA TYR A 156 -22.00 -7.11 -18.40
C TYR A 156 -22.30 -6.49 -19.76
N THR A 157 -23.13 -7.19 -20.52
CA THR A 157 -23.72 -6.67 -21.75
C THR A 157 -25.17 -6.31 -21.52
N THR A 158 -25.63 -5.26 -22.18
CA THR A 158 -27.06 -4.93 -22.21
C THR A 158 -27.74 -5.76 -23.29
N VAL A 159 -29.06 -5.92 -23.18
CA VAL A 159 -29.86 -6.31 -24.34
C VAL A 159 -29.73 -5.26 -25.46
N PRO A 160 -29.89 -5.64 -26.75
CA PRO A 160 -29.78 -4.69 -27.86
C PRO A 160 -30.69 -3.48 -27.68
N GLN A 161 -30.13 -2.28 -27.86
CA GLN A 161 -30.83 -1.01 -27.70
C GLN A 161 -31.07 -0.35 -29.06
N THR A 162 -32.29 0.12 -29.33
CA THR A 162 -32.63 0.72 -30.63
C THR A 162 -32.02 2.12 -30.84
N ARG A 163 -31.64 2.83 -29.77
CA ARG A 163 -31.24 4.25 -29.83
C ARG A 163 -29.84 4.56 -29.28
N ILE A 164 -29.08 3.58 -28.79
CA ILE A 164 -27.73 3.76 -28.24
C ILE A 164 -26.82 2.58 -28.62
N GLY A 165 -25.50 2.76 -28.56
CA GLY A 165 -24.53 1.66 -28.76
C GLY A 165 -24.26 1.25 -30.21
N GLN A 166 -24.78 1.98 -31.21
CA GLN A 166 -24.65 1.63 -32.64
C GLN A 166 -23.21 1.63 -33.18
N ALA A 167 -22.26 2.20 -32.44
CA ALA A 167 -20.84 2.25 -32.82
C ALA A 167 -20.04 0.99 -32.40
N TYR A 168 -20.61 0.10 -31.60
CA TYR A 168 -19.97 -1.14 -31.13
C TYR A 168 -20.80 -2.35 -31.62
N THR A 169 -20.65 -2.70 -32.89
CA THR A 169 -21.34 -3.85 -33.50
C THR A 169 -20.56 -5.15 -33.21
N GLY A 170 -21.22 -6.17 -32.65
CA GLY A 170 -20.64 -7.52 -32.53
C GLY A 170 -20.35 -8.03 -31.10
N ARG A 171 -20.94 -7.42 -30.08
CA ARG A 171 -21.08 -7.99 -28.73
C ARG A 171 -22.52 -7.92 -28.27
#